data_AF-A0A416W349-F1
#
_entry.id   AF-A0A416W349-F1
#
_cell.length_a   1.000
_cell.length_b   1.000
_cell.length_c   1.000
_cell.angle_alpha   90.00
_cell.angle_beta   90.00
_cell.angle_gamma   90.00
#
_symmetry.space_group_name_H-M   'P 1'
#
loop_
_entity.id
_entity.type
_entity.pdbx_description
1 polymer ?
#
loop_
_entity_poly.entity_id
_entity_poly.type
_entity_poly.pdbx_seq_one_letter_code
_entity_poly.pdbx_strand_id
1 'polypeptide(L)'
;MKKYSLFIIGALLLITGSLFAQAPKIYTIPAAFDVNEDITLYLDVTGTGLDGVEGNMFLWSWSDAGDNIHNGAWGTSFTNALTKVKDNLYSVKVNMGKDYPAGSTKFQGLVVLQDGTVKTDDSAEIFPYDFGKLNSVNGAIYPELFTATTSLSIMVNLNNGGTIDLNTPAVYMHSGLDNWLGVNVAFDSDKNKTALSKVEGHEGIWRINLIPTEYYGIEETAKITNIMAVFNNGTWDQKIDAGDGDFCFIPKVAEEGPTAAKFFLAKFTANDVLPIVVNTTVFAQAVIDSETGEETTPADPLLGYNGSTIEYIITLKNGDESLETKKFVAKKTADYTYTLVLLPVRQFAAAADATDIEVRFSSGNMESETVLKGSFIK
;
A
#
# COMPACT_ATOMS: atom_id res chain seq x y z
N MET A 1 -58.93 -21.64 -17.10
CA MET A 1 -57.63 -20.97 -17.25
C MET A 1 -57.45 -20.00 -16.09
N LYS A 2 -56.79 -20.45 -15.02
CA LYS A 2 -56.50 -19.61 -13.84
C LYS A 2 -55.12 -19.01 -14.03
N LYS A 3 -55.03 -17.68 -14.10
CA LYS A 3 -53.78 -16.93 -14.20
C LYS A 3 -53.21 -16.82 -12.79
N TYR A 4 -52.04 -17.41 -12.55
CA TYR A 4 -51.26 -17.16 -11.34
C TYR A 4 -50.46 -15.88 -11.57
N SER A 5 -50.79 -14.83 -10.83
CA SER A 5 -49.97 -13.61 -10.75
C SER A 5 -48.76 -13.91 -9.87
N LEU A 6 -47.58 -13.86 -10.47
CA LEU A 6 -46.30 -13.94 -9.78
C LEU A 6 -46.08 -12.58 -9.07
N PHE A 7 -46.20 -12.55 -7.74
CA PHE A 7 -45.73 -11.41 -6.94
C PHE A 7 -44.20 -11.47 -6.89
N ILE A 8 -43.54 -10.62 -7.68
CA ILE A 8 -42.13 -10.31 -7.50
C ILE A 8 -42.05 -9.39 -6.28
N ILE A 9 -41.68 -9.97 -5.13
CA ILE A 9 -41.20 -9.19 -3.99
C ILE A 9 -39.87 -8.59 -4.43
N GLY A 10 -39.92 -7.33 -4.86
CA GLY A 10 -38.74 -6.49 -5.01
C GLY A 10 -38.17 -6.24 -3.62
N ALA A 11 -37.29 -7.14 -3.17
CA ALA A 11 -36.35 -6.82 -2.11
C ALA A 11 -35.46 -5.70 -2.65
N LEU A 12 -35.80 -4.45 -2.32
CA LEU A 12 -34.84 -3.37 -2.29
C LEU A 12 -33.76 -3.82 -1.30
N LEU A 13 -32.69 -4.42 -1.83
CA LEU A 13 -31.46 -4.60 -1.12
C LEU A 13 -30.89 -3.19 -0.95
N LEU A 14 -31.32 -2.51 0.11
CA LEU A 14 -30.54 -1.45 0.72
C LEU A 14 -29.21 -2.10 1.07
N ILE A 15 -28.23 -1.92 0.17
CA ILE A 15 -26.82 -2.14 0.48
C ILE A 15 -26.51 -1.03 1.48
N THR A 16 -26.86 -1.24 2.74
CA THR A 16 -26.14 -0.63 3.85
C THR A 16 -24.73 -1.17 3.67
N GLY A 17 -23.84 -0.38 3.08
CA GLY A 17 -22.42 -0.69 3.08
C GLY A 17 -22.07 -0.96 4.52
N SER A 18 -21.78 -2.23 4.83
CA SER A 18 -21.36 -2.60 6.15
C SER A 18 -20.09 -1.79 6.40
N LEU A 19 -20.15 -0.87 7.36
CA LEU A 19 -19.00 -0.16 7.92
C LEU A 19 -18.13 -1.20 8.62
N PHE A 20 -17.39 -1.99 7.83
CA PHE A 20 -16.30 -2.77 8.34
C PHE A 20 -15.21 -1.79 8.74
N ALA A 21 -14.60 -1.99 9.90
CA ALA A 21 -13.37 -1.29 10.22
C ALA A 21 -12.36 -1.59 9.09
N GLN A 22 -11.71 -0.54 8.61
CA GLN A 22 -10.68 -0.59 7.60
C GLN A 22 -9.49 0.18 8.16
N ALA A 23 -8.28 -0.30 7.87
CA ALA A 23 -7.05 0.39 8.24
C ALA A 23 -6.97 1.74 7.51
N PRO A 24 -6.52 2.81 8.18
CA PRO A 24 -6.27 4.07 7.51
C PRO A 24 -5.08 3.89 6.57
N LYS A 25 -5.09 4.59 5.43
CA LYS A 25 -3.89 4.70 4.59
C LYS A 25 -2.98 5.72 5.26
N ILE A 26 -1.71 5.39 5.39
CA ILE A 26 -0.73 6.24 6.06
C ILE A 26 0.48 6.47 5.17
N TYR A 27 1.10 7.63 5.32
CA TYR A 27 2.41 7.93 4.74
C TYR A 27 3.10 9.02 5.54
N THR A 28 4.41 9.16 5.36
CA THR A 28 5.22 10.16 6.06
C THR A 28 5.84 11.15 5.08
N ILE A 29 6.07 12.37 5.57
CA ILE A 29 6.96 13.34 4.95
C ILE A 29 7.97 13.78 6.01
N PRO A 30 9.27 13.51 5.82
CA PRO A 30 9.88 12.71 4.75
C PRO A 30 9.40 11.25 4.68
N ALA A 31 9.45 10.64 3.49
CA ALA A 31 9.14 9.21 3.31
C ALA A 31 10.29 8.34 3.83
N ALA A 32 11.54 8.67 3.51
CA ALA A 32 12.73 8.07 4.11
C ALA A 32 13.22 8.94 5.26
N PHE A 33 13.12 8.45 6.49
CA PHE A 33 13.44 9.20 7.71
C PHE A 33 14.30 8.39 8.67
N ASP A 34 15.10 9.08 9.49
CA ASP A 34 15.82 8.48 10.62
C ASP A 34 14.95 8.53 11.88
N VAL A 35 15.20 7.64 12.84
CA VAL A 35 14.46 7.59 14.11
C VAL A 35 14.50 8.92 14.87
N ASN A 36 15.55 9.73 14.72
CA ASN A 36 15.69 10.99 15.44
C ASN A 36 15.09 12.19 14.70
N GLU A 37 14.52 11.99 13.52
CA GLU A 37 13.97 13.05 12.68
C GLU A 37 12.52 13.39 13.04
N ASP A 38 12.16 14.68 13.00
CA ASP A 38 10.78 15.11 13.08
C ASP A 38 10.08 14.85 11.72
N ILE A 39 9.13 13.92 11.69
CA ILE A 39 8.32 13.59 10.52
C ILE A 39 6.91 14.16 10.64
N THR A 40 6.24 14.30 9.50
CA THR A 40 4.78 14.51 9.43
C THR A 40 4.15 13.20 9.00
N LEU A 41 3.36 12.59 9.87
CA LEU A 41 2.53 11.45 9.54
C LEU A 41 1.19 11.95 9.00
N TYR A 42 0.80 11.45 7.83
CA TYR A 42 -0.50 11.68 7.23
C TYR A 42 -1.34 10.42 7.33
N LEU A 43 -2.63 10.58 7.65
CA LEU A 43 -3.60 9.52 7.83
C LEU A 43 -4.85 9.84 7.01
N ASP A 44 -5.12 9.03 5.99
CA ASP A 44 -6.33 9.07 5.19
C ASP A 44 -7.32 8.02 5.71
N VAL A 45 -8.44 8.50 6.25
CA VAL A 45 -9.50 7.68 6.85
C VAL A 45 -10.63 7.35 5.87
N THR A 46 -10.49 7.65 4.59
CA THR A 46 -11.47 7.31 3.55
C THR A 46 -11.70 5.79 3.50
N GLY A 47 -12.97 5.37 3.46
CA GLY A 47 -13.40 3.96 3.51
C GLY A 47 -13.41 3.34 4.91
N THR A 48 -12.89 4.02 5.94
CA THR A 48 -12.88 3.52 7.32
C THR A 48 -14.16 3.87 8.07
N GLY A 49 -14.28 3.39 9.32
CA GLY A 49 -15.36 3.81 10.23
C GLY A 49 -15.37 5.31 10.55
N LEU A 50 -14.30 6.04 10.23
CA LEU A 50 -14.18 7.49 10.42
C LEU A 50 -14.40 8.30 9.12
N ASP A 51 -14.70 7.65 7.99
CA ASP A 51 -14.98 8.34 6.74
C ASP A 51 -16.22 9.25 6.88
N GLY A 52 -16.05 10.54 6.58
CA GLY A 52 -17.11 11.54 6.67
C GLY A 52 -17.54 11.86 8.10
N VAL A 53 -16.87 11.33 9.11
CA VAL A 53 -17.16 11.60 10.52
C VAL A 53 -16.56 12.94 10.91
N GLU A 54 -17.39 13.84 11.44
CA GLU A 54 -16.95 15.11 12.01
C GLU A 54 -16.57 14.93 13.49
N GLY A 55 -15.47 15.57 13.90
CA GLY A 55 -15.03 15.57 15.30
C GLY A 55 -13.53 15.72 15.46
N ASN A 56 -13.08 15.82 16.71
CA ASN A 56 -11.65 15.79 17.04
C ASN A 56 -11.15 14.36 16.96
N MET A 57 -10.18 14.13 16.06
CA MET A 57 -9.52 12.85 15.87
C MET A 57 -8.15 12.85 16.53
N PHE A 58 -7.74 11.69 17.03
CA PHE A 58 -6.49 11.49 17.73
C PHE A 58 -5.77 10.27 17.17
N LEU A 59 -4.45 10.29 17.21
CA LEU A 59 -3.62 9.12 16.96
C LEU A 59 -3.49 8.33 18.27
N TRP A 60 -3.87 7.06 18.24
CA TRP A 60 -3.40 6.09 19.22
C TRP A 60 -2.34 5.23 18.56
N SER A 61 -1.10 5.25 19.03
CA SER A 61 0.02 4.57 18.37
C SER A 61 0.97 3.88 19.32
N TRP A 62 1.70 2.90 18.79
CA TRP A 62 2.65 2.08 19.53
C TRP A 62 3.77 1.62 18.60
N SER A 63 4.91 1.29 19.19
CA SER A 63 6.03 0.64 18.54
C SER A 63 6.12 -0.83 18.95
N ASP A 64 7.09 -1.53 18.37
CA ASP A 64 7.53 -2.85 18.81
C ASP A 64 8.14 -2.86 20.23
N ALA A 65 8.51 -1.70 20.78
CA ALA A 65 9.05 -1.54 22.12
C ALA A 65 8.06 -0.96 23.14
N GLY A 66 6.88 -0.52 22.72
CA GLY A 66 5.79 -0.07 23.60
C GLY A 66 5.00 1.13 23.09
N ASP A 67 4.13 1.66 23.94
CA ASP A 67 3.18 2.72 23.58
C ASP A 67 3.85 4.07 23.31
N ASN A 68 3.23 4.86 22.41
CA ASN A 68 3.57 6.27 22.24
C ASN A 68 3.26 7.04 23.54
N ILE A 69 4.20 7.88 23.96
CA ILE A 69 4.06 8.66 25.21
C ILE A 69 2.88 9.65 25.19
N HIS A 70 2.37 9.98 24.01
CA HIS A 70 1.28 10.93 23.78
C HIS A 70 -0.09 10.26 23.61
N ASN A 71 -0.24 8.96 23.86
CA ASN A 71 -1.54 8.28 23.76
C ASN A 71 -2.56 8.80 24.79
N GLY A 72 -2.11 9.12 26.01
CA GLY A 72 -2.99 9.47 27.12
C GLY A 72 -3.80 8.27 27.62
N ALA A 73 -5.09 8.44 27.95
CA ALA A 73 -5.95 7.35 28.42
C ALA A 73 -7.16 7.11 27.52
N TRP A 74 -7.37 5.84 27.17
CA TRP A 74 -8.41 5.42 26.25
C TRP A 74 -9.80 5.89 26.66
N GLY A 75 -10.55 6.48 25.71
CA GLY A 75 -11.93 6.92 25.88
C GLY A 75 -12.14 8.08 26.87
N THR A 76 -11.06 8.68 27.38
CA THR A 76 -11.16 9.73 28.41
C THR A 76 -10.25 10.92 28.16
N SER A 77 -8.99 10.70 27.74
CA SER A 77 -8.00 11.77 27.60
C SER A 77 -6.94 11.43 26.58
N PHE A 78 -7.29 11.43 25.29
CA PHE A 78 -6.30 11.36 24.21
C PHE A 78 -5.53 12.68 24.11
N THR A 79 -4.22 12.60 23.92
CA THR A 79 -3.34 13.78 23.86
C THR A 79 -2.70 14.02 22.48
N ASN A 80 -2.70 13.01 21.61
CA ASN A 80 -2.10 13.11 20.28
C ASN A 80 -3.10 13.59 19.22
N ALA A 81 -3.52 14.86 19.32
CA ALA A 81 -4.55 15.43 18.45
C ALA A 81 -4.08 15.56 16.99
N LEU A 82 -4.93 15.16 16.05
CA LEU A 82 -4.67 15.28 14.63
C LEU A 82 -5.11 16.66 14.09
N THR A 83 -4.35 17.17 13.12
CA THR A 83 -4.69 18.37 12.36
C THR A 83 -5.37 17.97 11.05
N LYS A 84 -6.60 18.43 10.81
CA LYS A 84 -7.30 18.21 9.53
C LYS A 84 -6.56 18.95 8.40
N VAL A 85 -6.22 18.22 7.34
CA VAL A 85 -5.55 18.75 6.13
C VAL A 85 -6.59 19.02 5.05
N LYS A 86 -7.40 18.01 4.73
CA LYS A 86 -8.57 18.09 3.85
C LYS A 86 -9.59 17.04 4.27
N ASP A 87 -10.64 16.83 3.49
CA ASP A 87 -11.62 15.78 3.79
C ASP A 87 -10.94 14.43 3.92
N ASN A 88 -11.25 13.74 5.01
CA ASN A 88 -10.69 12.46 5.43
C ASN A 88 -9.16 12.38 5.56
N LEU A 89 -8.40 13.46 5.31
CA LEU A 89 -6.95 13.48 5.45
C LEU A 89 -6.54 14.32 6.65
N TYR A 90 -5.81 13.69 7.55
CA TYR A 90 -5.32 14.28 8.79
C TYR A 90 -3.81 14.14 8.88
N SER A 91 -3.18 14.98 9.71
CA SER A 91 -1.74 14.95 9.93
C SER A 91 -1.36 15.16 11.39
N VAL A 92 -0.18 14.66 11.75
CA VAL A 92 0.44 14.88 13.06
C VAL A 92 1.96 14.81 12.95
N LYS A 93 2.65 15.57 13.81
CA LYS A 93 4.11 15.50 13.93
C LYS A 93 4.51 14.34 14.83
N VAL A 94 5.49 13.57 14.39
CA VAL A 94 6.03 12.43 15.14
C VAL A 94 7.54 12.50 15.09
N ASN A 95 8.21 12.20 16.20
CA ASN A 95 9.64 11.93 16.24
C ASN A 95 9.84 10.61 16.95
N MET A 96 10.30 9.59 16.22
CA MET A 96 10.27 8.23 16.73
C MET A 96 11.16 8.04 17.97
N GLY A 97 12.34 8.66 17.99
CA GLY A 97 13.29 8.61 19.09
C GLY A 97 12.87 9.41 20.33
N LYS A 98 11.94 10.37 20.19
CA LYS A 98 11.38 11.15 21.31
C LYS A 98 10.06 10.59 21.81
N ASP A 99 9.22 10.09 20.91
CA ASP A 99 7.82 9.77 21.21
C ASP A 99 7.59 8.29 21.58
N TYR A 100 8.55 7.41 21.29
CA TYR A 100 8.46 5.98 21.57
C TYR A 100 9.63 5.49 22.44
N PRO A 101 9.50 4.32 23.10
CA PRO A 101 10.58 3.74 23.89
C PRO A 101 11.86 3.51 23.08
N ALA A 102 13.01 3.67 23.74
CA ALA A 102 14.31 3.44 23.12
C ALA A 102 14.43 2.01 22.57
N GLY A 103 15.01 1.87 21.38
CA GLY A 103 15.16 0.59 20.68
C GLY A 103 13.97 0.21 19.78
N SER A 104 12.95 1.07 19.68
CA SER A 104 11.89 0.92 18.68
C SER A 104 12.49 0.84 17.27
N THR A 105 12.00 -0.09 16.45
CA THR A 105 12.43 -0.26 15.05
C THR A 105 11.32 -0.01 14.04
N LYS A 106 10.08 0.08 14.52
CA LYS A 106 8.88 0.38 13.73
C LYS A 106 7.79 0.95 14.63
N PHE A 107 6.81 1.63 14.05
CA PHE A 107 5.61 2.03 14.77
C PHE A 107 4.38 1.91 13.88
N GLN A 108 3.22 1.78 14.50
CA GLN A 108 1.92 1.78 13.85
C GLN A 108 0.88 2.42 14.78
N GLY A 109 -0.35 2.59 14.31
CA GLY A 109 -1.41 3.10 15.16
C GLY A 109 -2.79 3.01 14.53
N LEU A 110 -3.75 3.68 15.14
CA LEU A 110 -5.10 3.83 14.63
C LEU A 110 -5.58 5.25 14.87
N VAL A 111 -6.58 5.68 14.10
CA VAL A 111 -7.26 6.95 14.34
C VAL A 111 -8.51 6.69 15.17
N VAL A 112 -8.75 7.53 16.16
CA VAL A 112 -9.86 7.39 17.09
C VAL A 112 -10.51 8.75 17.37
N LEU A 113 -11.83 8.77 17.54
CA LEU A 113 -12.54 9.94 18.05
C LEU A 113 -12.20 10.20 19.52
N GLN A 114 -12.35 11.44 19.94
CA GLN A 114 -12.08 11.88 21.32
C GLN A 114 -12.72 11.01 22.42
N ASP A 115 -13.89 10.43 22.17
CA ASP A 115 -14.64 9.61 23.13
C ASP A 115 -14.33 8.11 23.04
N GLY A 116 -13.49 7.68 22.08
CA GLY A 116 -13.11 6.29 21.88
C GLY A 116 -14.19 5.42 21.23
N THR A 117 -15.33 5.99 20.81
CA THR A 117 -16.49 5.21 20.34
C THR A 117 -16.32 4.71 18.90
N VAL A 118 -15.66 5.50 18.06
CA VAL A 118 -15.38 5.19 16.65
C VAL A 118 -13.89 5.25 16.40
N LYS A 119 -13.37 4.26 15.68
CA LYS A 119 -11.96 4.15 15.32
C LYS A 119 -11.76 3.43 13.99
N THR A 120 -10.57 3.57 13.43
CA THR A 120 -10.08 2.72 12.35
C THR A 120 -9.57 1.38 12.89
N ASP A 121 -9.27 0.44 11.99
CA ASP A 121 -8.35 -0.64 12.32
C ASP A 121 -6.91 -0.10 12.45
N ASP A 122 -6.02 -0.97 12.91
CA ASP A 122 -4.59 -0.73 12.96
C ASP A 122 -4.05 -0.44 11.56
N SER A 123 -3.24 0.59 11.46
CA SER A 123 -2.54 1.01 10.25
C SER A 123 -1.46 -0.02 9.87
N ALA A 124 -0.92 0.11 8.66
CA ALA A 124 0.32 -0.57 8.32
C ALA A 124 1.47 -0.14 9.25
N GLU A 125 2.48 -1.00 9.38
CA GLU A 125 3.71 -0.68 10.10
C GLU A 125 4.55 0.32 9.29
N ILE A 126 5.09 1.33 9.99
CA ILE A 126 6.01 2.33 9.45
C ILE A 126 7.41 2.01 9.96
N PHE A 127 8.37 1.99 9.04
CA PHE A 127 9.77 1.70 9.31
C PHE A 127 10.62 2.93 8.98
N PRO A 128 11.59 3.30 9.85
CA PRO A 128 12.67 4.21 9.48
C PRO A 128 13.44 3.67 8.27
N TYR A 129 14.02 4.58 7.48
CA TYR A 129 14.85 4.20 6.34
C TYR A 129 16.27 3.86 6.80
N ASP A 130 16.78 2.71 6.35
CA ASP A 130 18.18 2.35 6.55
C ASP A 130 19.07 3.14 5.57
N PHE A 131 19.56 4.30 6.00
CA PHE A 131 20.49 5.12 5.23
C PHE A 131 21.83 4.42 4.94
N GLY A 132 22.16 3.32 5.63
CA GLY A 132 23.32 2.50 5.30
C GLY A 132 23.25 1.89 3.89
N LYS A 133 22.05 1.74 3.32
CA LYS A 133 21.83 1.30 1.94
C LYS A 133 22.40 2.26 0.90
N LEU A 134 22.60 3.53 1.26
CA LEU A 134 23.21 4.53 0.38
C LEU A 134 24.74 4.49 0.39
N ASN A 135 25.39 3.64 1.20
CA ASN A 135 26.86 3.61 1.28
C ASN A 135 27.56 3.09 0.03
N SER A 136 26.85 2.41 -0.88
CA SER A 136 27.43 1.82 -2.10
C SER A 136 26.78 2.30 -3.40
N VAL A 137 25.88 3.28 -3.34
CA VAL A 137 25.17 3.83 -4.51
C VAL A 137 25.19 5.36 -4.47
N ASN A 138 25.18 6.00 -5.64
CA ASN A 138 25.23 7.46 -5.72
C ASN A 138 23.91 8.11 -5.26
N GLY A 139 22.79 7.38 -5.33
CA GLY A 139 21.47 7.88 -4.95
C GLY A 139 20.42 6.77 -4.92
N ALA A 140 19.26 7.09 -4.37
CA ALA A 140 18.13 6.16 -4.24
C ALA A 140 16.80 6.92 -4.20
N ILE A 141 15.72 6.18 -4.41
CA ILE A 141 14.34 6.65 -4.22
C ILE A 141 13.65 5.77 -3.18
N TYR A 142 12.78 6.35 -2.37
CA TYR A 142 11.97 5.62 -1.40
C TYR A 142 10.57 6.23 -1.24
N PRO A 143 9.50 5.43 -1.16
CA PRO A 143 9.50 3.98 -1.44
C PRO A 143 9.83 3.69 -2.90
N GLU A 144 10.32 2.49 -3.18
CA GLU A 144 10.64 2.07 -4.55
C GLU A 144 9.38 1.72 -5.34
N LEU A 145 8.30 1.30 -4.66
CA LEU A 145 6.96 1.19 -5.23
C LEU A 145 6.25 2.54 -5.07
N PHE A 146 5.97 3.21 -6.18
CA PHE A 146 5.32 4.52 -6.15
C PHE A 146 4.42 4.78 -7.35
N THR A 147 3.44 5.66 -7.14
CA THR A 147 2.53 6.20 -8.15
C THR A 147 2.62 7.73 -8.14
N ALA A 148 1.79 8.40 -8.95
CA ALA A 148 1.75 9.86 -8.99
C ALA A 148 1.39 10.50 -7.63
N THR A 149 0.67 9.79 -6.76
CA THR A 149 0.20 10.31 -5.46
C THR A 149 1.04 9.82 -4.27
N THR A 150 2.11 9.07 -4.50
CA THR A 150 2.95 8.54 -3.41
C THR A 150 3.88 9.63 -2.87
N SER A 151 3.99 9.74 -1.54
CA SER A 151 5.05 10.54 -0.90
C SER A 151 6.39 9.87 -1.12
N LEU A 152 7.34 10.60 -1.70
CA LEU A 152 8.65 10.12 -2.08
C LEU A 152 9.76 10.91 -1.39
N SER A 153 10.85 10.22 -1.10
CA SER A 153 12.15 10.77 -0.80
C SER A 153 13.13 10.34 -1.89
N ILE A 154 13.66 11.30 -2.63
CA ILE A 154 14.76 11.08 -3.57
C ILE A 154 16.04 11.56 -2.88
N MET A 155 17.04 10.68 -2.83
CA MET A 155 18.25 10.86 -2.04
C MET A 155 19.49 10.73 -2.92
N VAL A 156 20.53 11.46 -2.53
CA VAL A 156 21.84 11.43 -3.18
C VAL A 156 22.93 11.38 -2.10
N ASN A 157 23.97 10.58 -2.33
CA ASN A 157 25.12 10.45 -1.45
C ASN A 157 26.37 10.99 -2.15
N LEU A 158 26.79 12.19 -1.74
CA LEU A 158 27.93 12.91 -2.30
C LEU A 158 29.29 12.22 -2.00
N ASN A 159 29.33 11.24 -1.09
CA ASN A 159 30.55 10.49 -0.80
C ASN A 159 30.91 9.45 -1.88
N ASN A 160 29.92 9.03 -2.69
CA ASN A 160 30.07 7.89 -3.60
C ASN A 160 30.41 8.29 -5.04
N GLY A 161 30.31 9.56 -5.38
CA GLY A 161 30.63 10.01 -6.74
C GLY A 161 30.31 11.48 -6.98
N GLY A 162 30.43 11.87 -8.25
CA GLY A 162 30.23 13.25 -8.68
C GLY A 162 31.37 14.19 -8.31
N THR A 163 31.13 15.48 -8.55
CA THR A 163 32.11 16.57 -8.35
C THR A 163 31.62 17.63 -7.37
N ILE A 164 30.45 17.42 -6.75
CA ILE A 164 29.87 18.31 -5.74
C ILE A 164 30.70 18.23 -4.46
N ASP A 165 31.14 19.39 -3.95
CA ASP A 165 31.84 19.48 -2.67
C ASP A 165 30.90 19.08 -1.52
N LEU A 166 31.39 18.26 -0.58
CA LEU A 166 30.65 17.88 0.64
C LEU A 166 30.24 19.10 1.48
N ASN A 167 30.99 20.20 1.39
CA ASN A 167 30.73 21.45 2.06
C ASN A 167 29.83 22.41 1.26
N THR A 168 29.28 21.95 0.12
CA THR A 168 28.38 22.78 -0.70
C THR A 168 27.24 23.35 0.18
N PRO A 169 26.88 24.64 0.03
CA PRO A 169 25.80 25.23 0.79
C PRO A 169 24.43 24.71 0.34
N ALA A 170 24.32 24.18 -0.89
CA ALA A 170 23.07 23.69 -1.45
C ALA A 170 23.29 22.61 -2.50
N VAL A 171 22.30 21.73 -2.63
CA VAL A 171 22.17 20.77 -3.71
C VAL A 171 20.78 20.92 -4.30
N TYR A 172 20.67 20.91 -5.62
CA TYR A 172 19.40 21.04 -6.34
C TYR A 172 19.21 19.86 -7.30
N MET A 173 17.96 19.46 -7.50
CA MET A 173 17.56 18.44 -8.47
C MET A 173 17.09 19.08 -9.77
N HIS A 174 17.65 18.65 -10.89
CA HIS A 174 17.04 18.79 -12.21
C HIS A 174 16.40 17.44 -12.53
N SER A 175 15.09 17.40 -12.82
CA SER A 175 14.40 16.12 -13.03
C SER A 175 13.36 16.16 -14.14
N GLY A 176 13.04 14.98 -14.67
CA GLY A 176 12.07 14.81 -15.74
C GLY A 176 11.35 13.48 -15.63
N LEU A 177 10.11 13.41 -16.12
CA LEU A 177 9.35 12.17 -16.20
C LEU A 177 9.59 11.46 -17.53
N ASP A 178 9.46 10.14 -17.52
CA ASP A 178 9.36 9.29 -18.72
C ASP A 178 10.53 9.50 -19.70
N ASN A 179 11.76 9.31 -19.21
CA ASN A 179 13.00 9.47 -19.95
C ASN A 179 13.17 10.88 -20.55
N TRP A 180 12.88 11.91 -19.74
CA TRP A 180 12.90 13.33 -20.13
C TRP A 180 11.83 13.75 -21.17
N LEU A 181 10.98 12.83 -21.65
CA LEU A 181 9.93 13.11 -22.65
C LEU A 181 8.65 13.70 -22.04
N GLY A 182 8.45 13.52 -20.74
CA GLY A 182 7.30 14.01 -20.00
C GLY A 182 7.48 15.44 -19.47
N VAL A 183 6.93 15.71 -18.28
CA VAL A 183 7.12 16.99 -17.60
C VAL A 183 8.53 17.06 -17.03
N ASN A 184 9.19 18.21 -17.22
CA ASN A 184 10.54 18.48 -16.77
C ASN A 184 10.54 19.65 -15.77
N VAL A 185 11.31 19.51 -14.70
CA VAL A 185 11.53 20.54 -13.68
C VAL A 185 13.01 20.85 -13.64
N ALA A 186 13.38 21.98 -14.25
CA ALA A 186 14.75 22.44 -14.23
C ALA A 186 15.15 22.94 -12.84
N PHE A 187 16.37 22.64 -12.41
CA PHE A 187 16.86 23.01 -11.06
C PHE A 187 16.76 24.52 -10.77
N ASP A 188 16.87 25.36 -11.80
CA ASP A 188 16.86 26.83 -11.71
C ASP A 188 15.48 27.45 -11.98
N SER A 189 14.48 26.65 -12.34
CA SER A 189 13.11 27.15 -12.54
C SER A 189 12.46 27.65 -11.26
N ASP A 190 12.70 26.94 -10.15
CA ASP A 190 12.34 27.33 -8.79
C ASP A 190 13.29 26.65 -7.80
N LYS A 191 14.27 27.41 -7.30
CA LYS A 191 15.29 26.90 -6.38
C LYS A 191 14.72 26.47 -5.03
N ASN A 192 13.55 26.96 -4.61
CA ASN A 192 12.94 26.49 -3.37
C ASN A 192 12.32 25.11 -3.56
N LYS A 193 11.73 24.89 -4.75
CA LYS A 193 11.12 23.61 -5.11
C LYS A 193 12.16 22.51 -5.33
N THR A 194 13.29 22.83 -5.94
CA THR A 194 14.29 21.83 -6.36
C THR A 194 15.41 21.59 -5.34
N ALA A 195 15.47 22.38 -4.27
CA ALA A 195 16.50 22.26 -3.23
C ALA A 195 16.33 20.97 -2.42
N LEU A 196 17.46 20.28 -2.22
CA LEU A 196 17.57 19.17 -1.27
C LEU A 196 17.94 19.73 0.11
N SER A 197 17.56 18.98 1.14
CA SER A 197 18.00 19.18 2.52
C SER A 197 19.04 18.13 2.91
N LYS A 198 19.99 18.50 3.77
CA LYS A 198 20.90 17.53 4.39
C LYS A 198 20.11 16.57 5.26
N VAL A 199 20.48 15.29 5.27
CA VAL A 199 19.95 14.32 6.23
C VAL A 199 20.79 14.39 7.49
N GLU A 200 20.19 14.83 8.60
CA GLU A 200 20.89 14.98 9.87
C GLU A 200 21.45 13.62 10.35
N GLY A 201 22.66 13.60 10.89
CA GLY A 201 23.34 12.37 11.29
C GLY A 201 23.98 11.58 10.15
N HIS A 202 23.77 11.97 8.88
CA HIS A 202 24.29 11.25 7.71
C HIS A 202 25.09 12.19 6.79
N GLU A 203 26.40 12.31 7.04
CA GLU A 203 27.29 13.17 6.26
C GLU A 203 27.26 12.83 4.76
N GLY A 204 27.16 13.85 3.92
CA GLY A 204 27.13 13.72 2.46
C GLY A 204 25.80 13.22 1.89
N ILE A 205 24.82 12.84 2.72
CA ILE A 205 23.49 12.46 2.25
C ILE A 205 22.56 13.68 2.20
N TRP A 206 21.99 13.91 1.02
CA TRP A 206 21.01 14.95 0.76
C TRP A 206 19.72 14.32 0.25
N ARG A 207 18.57 14.93 0.56
CA ARG A 207 17.25 14.41 0.24
C ARG A 207 16.30 15.52 -0.19
N ILE A 208 15.49 15.25 -1.21
CA ILE A 208 14.29 16.01 -1.52
C ILE A 208 13.07 15.13 -1.26
N ASN A 209 12.03 15.71 -0.67
CA ASN A 209 10.75 15.04 -0.44
C ASN A 209 9.70 15.66 -1.36
N LEU A 210 8.91 14.81 -2.02
CA LEU A 210 7.90 15.28 -2.96
C LEU A 210 6.75 14.28 -3.10
N ILE A 211 5.60 14.78 -3.55
CA ILE A 211 4.53 13.96 -4.13
C ILE A 211 4.52 14.28 -5.63
N PRO A 212 4.62 13.32 -6.56
CA PRO A 212 4.77 13.61 -7.98
C PRO A 212 3.67 14.49 -8.58
N THR A 213 2.40 14.30 -8.19
CA THR A 213 1.29 15.17 -8.62
C THR A 213 1.55 16.64 -8.30
N GLU A 214 2.00 16.92 -7.07
CA GLU A 214 2.29 18.28 -6.61
C GLU A 214 3.57 18.82 -7.23
N TYR A 215 4.61 17.99 -7.35
CA TYR A 215 5.92 18.41 -7.84
C TYR A 215 5.96 18.59 -9.35
N TYR A 216 5.36 17.68 -10.13
CA TYR A 216 5.35 17.78 -11.58
C TYR A 216 4.08 18.45 -12.12
N GLY A 217 3.06 18.69 -11.29
CA GLY A 217 1.79 19.27 -11.73
C GLY A 217 1.02 18.34 -12.67
N ILE A 218 1.08 17.03 -12.40
CA ILE A 218 0.43 15.98 -13.18
C ILE A 218 -0.84 15.49 -12.49
N GLU A 219 -1.74 14.87 -13.25
CA GLU A 219 -2.98 14.27 -12.75
C GLU A 219 -2.71 13.08 -11.82
N GLU A 220 -3.58 12.84 -10.83
CA GLU A 220 -3.46 11.72 -9.88
C GLU A 220 -3.45 10.35 -10.56
N THR A 221 -4.08 10.23 -11.73
CA THR A 221 -4.14 9.00 -12.52
C THR A 221 -2.98 8.84 -13.50
N ALA A 222 -2.03 9.78 -13.55
CA ALA A 222 -0.90 9.70 -14.47
C ALA A 222 -0.02 8.47 -14.14
N LYS A 223 0.29 7.67 -15.18
CA LYS A 223 1.29 6.60 -15.06
C LYS A 223 2.67 7.23 -15.16
N ILE A 224 3.51 6.99 -14.16
CA ILE A 224 4.93 7.35 -14.18
C ILE A 224 5.71 6.10 -14.59
N THR A 225 6.47 6.16 -15.68
CA THR A 225 7.32 5.04 -16.12
C THR A 225 8.72 5.11 -15.52
N ASN A 226 9.25 6.32 -15.33
CA ASN A 226 10.48 6.60 -14.57
C ASN A 226 10.54 8.07 -14.18
N ILE A 227 11.37 8.36 -13.18
CA ILE A 227 11.83 9.70 -12.84
C ILE A 227 13.31 9.77 -13.17
N MET A 228 13.66 10.61 -14.14
CA MET A 228 15.04 10.95 -14.46
C MET A 228 15.52 12.08 -13.56
N ALA A 229 16.78 12.05 -13.12
CA ALA A 229 17.34 13.12 -12.32
C ALA A 229 18.86 13.31 -12.49
N VAL A 230 19.31 14.55 -12.31
CA VAL A 230 20.71 14.93 -12.09
C VAL A 230 20.74 15.96 -10.97
N PHE A 231 21.74 15.88 -10.10
CA PHE A 231 21.89 16.81 -8.99
C PHE A 231 23.09 17.72 -9.20
N ASN A 232 22.99 18.96 -8.74
CA ASN A 232 24.05 19.96 -8.89
C ASN A 232 24.13 20.92 -7.70
N ASN A 233 25.22 21.69 -7.61
CA ASN A 233 25.47 22.64 -6.51
C ASN A 233 24.76 24.00 -6.69
N GLY A 234 23.87 24.14 -7.68
CA GLY A 234 23.23 25.39 -8.09
C GLY A 234 23.80 25.98 -9.38
N THR A 235 24.80 25.32 -9.97
CA THR A 235 25.38 25.52 -11.29
C THR A 235 25.78 24.16 -11.89
N TRP A 236 26.12 24.09 -13.17
CA TRP A 236 26.49 22.81 -13.83
C TRP A 236 27.98 22.46 -13.78
N ASP A 237 28.80 23.27 -13.10
CA ASP A 237 30.24 23.02 -12.89
C ASP A 237 30.49 21.85 -11.92
N GLN A 238 29.58 21.63 -10.97
CA GLN A 238 29.59 20.48 -10.10
C GLN A 238 28.27 19.72 -10.17
N LYS A 239 28.36 18.42 -10.41
CA LYS A 239 27.19 17.55 -10.51
C LYS A 239 27.45 16.17 -9.94
N ILE A 240 26.37 15.46 -9.65
CA ILE A 240 26.39 14.03 -9.39
C ILE A 240 25.25 13.38 -10.16
N ASP A 241 25.56 12.23 -10.73
CA ASP A 241 24.69 11.41 -11.56
C ASP A 241 24.88 9.92 -11.16
N ALA A 242 24.29 8.98 -11.89
CA ALA A 242 24.37 7.56 -11.58
C ALA A 242 25.76 6.94 -11.85
N GLY A 243 26.72 7.72 -12.38
CA GLY A 243 28.08 7.29 -12.69
C GLY A 243 28.34 7.23 -14.19
N ASP A 244 27.54 6.46 -14.93
CA ASP A 244 27.60 6.31 -16.39
C ASP A 244 26.44 7.00 -17.15
N GLY A 245 25.54 7.65 -16.42
CA GLY A 245 24.41 8.39 -16.96
C GLY A 245 23.60 9.10 -15.88
N ASP A 246 22.48 9.70 -16.26
CA ASP A 246 21.54 10.32 -15.33
C ASP A 246 20.91 9.26 -14.41
N PHE A 247 20.45 9.66 -13.23
CA PHE A 247 19.64 8.77 -12.41
C PHE A 247 18.35 8.42 -13.15
N CYS A 248 18.00 7.13 -13.19
CA CYS A 248 16.74 6.62 -13.71
C CYS A 248 16.03 5.83 -12.61
N PHE A 249 15.08 6.48 -11.93
CA PHE A 249 14.29 5.85 -10.88
C PHE A 249 13.01 5.26 -11.47
N ILE A 250 13.03 3.95 -11.70
CA ILE A 250 11.88 3.21 -12.21
C ILE A 250 11.02 2.77 -11.02
N PRO A 251 9.72 3.11 -10.97
CA PRO A 251 8.84 2.57 -9.96
C PRO A 251 8.84 1.05 -10.05
N LYS A 252 9.13 0.40 -8.93
CA LYS A 252 8.88 -1.04 -8.79
C LYS A 252 7.39 -1.26 -9.01
N VAL A 253 7.07 -2.30 -9.75
CA VAL A 253 5.69 -2.81 -9.80
C VAL A 253 5.46 -3.57 -8.50
N ALA A 254 4.27 -3.43 -7.90
CA ALA A 254 3.96 -4.11 -6.65
C ALA A 254 4.20 -5.62 -6.80
N GLU A 255 5.04 -6.19 -5.93
CA GLU A 255 5.18 -7.64 -5.79
C GLU A 255 3.97 -8.19 -5.02
N GLU A 256 2.78 -8.13 -5.60
CA GLU A 256 1.63 -8.91 -5.11
C GLU A 256 1.74 -10.37 -5.54
N GLY A 257 2.26 -11.20 -4.63
CA GLY A 257 2.05 -12.64 -4.69
C GLY A 257 0.55 -12.93 -4.61
N PRO A 258 0.09 -14.15 -4.94
CA PRO A 258 -1.33 -14.49 -4.91
C PRO A 258 -1.91 -14.11 -3.55
N THR A 259 -2.80 -13.11 -3.52
CA THR A 259 -3.45 -12.71 -2.28
C THR A 259 -4.45 -13.79 -1.92
N ALA A 260 -4.41 -14.26 -0.67
CA ALA A 260 -5.34 -15.25 -0.16
C ALA A 260 -6.77 -14.77 -0.42
N ALA A 261 -7.62 -15.66 -0.91
CA ALA A 261 -9.01 -15.31 -1.16
C ALA A 261 -9.68 -14.73 0.11
N LYS A 262 -10.61 -13.80 -0.05
CA LYS A 262 -11.32 -13.25 1.10
C LYS A 262 -12.66 -13.97 1.25
N PHE A 263 -12.98 -14.43 2.47
CA PHE A 263 -14.37 -14.69 2.84
C PHE A 263 -15.03 -13.36 3.20
N PHE A 264 -16.26 -13.14 2.74
CA PHE A 264 -17.04 -11.96 3.14
C PHE A 264 -17.60 -12.07 4.58
N LEU A 265 -17.53 -13.24 5.22
CA LEU A 265 -18.09 -13.50 6.55
C LEU A 265 -17.11 -14.31 7.42
N ALA A 266 -16.77 -13.81 8.61
CA ALA A 266 -15.94 -14.53 9.59
C ALA A 266 -16.72 -15.62 10.35
N LYS A 267 -18.06 -15.57 10.28
CA LYS A 267 -19.02 -16.46 10.93
C LYS A 267 -20.23 -16.58 10.00
N PHE A 268 -20.56 -17.79 9.57
CA PHE A 268 -21.66 -18.02 8.64
C PHE A 268 -22.44 -19.28 9.02
N THR A 269 -23.72 -19.32 8.69
CA THR A 269 -24.53 -20.54 8.74
C THR A 269 -24.41 -21.29 7.42
N ALA A 270 -24.81 -22.56 7.42
CA ALA A 270 -24.84 -23.36 6.20
C ALA A 270 -25.76 -22.75 5.10
N ASN A 271 -26.71 -21.89 5.49
CA ASN A 271 -27.65 -21.22 4.62
C ASN A 271 -27.12 -19.92 3.99
N ASP A 272 -25.97 -19.43 4.45
CA ASP A 272 -25.43 -18.16 3.97
C ASP A 272 -24.82 -18.32 2.57
N VAL A 273 -24.90 -17.25 1.79
CA VAL A 273 -24.21 -17.16 0.50
C VAL A 273 -22.79 -16.66 0.75
N LEU A 274 -21.80 -17.46 0.39
CA LEU A 274 -20.39 -17.17 0.59
C LEU A 274 -19.74 -16.81 -0.75
N PRO A 275 -19.57 -15.51 -1.07
CA PRO A 275 -18.71 -15.10 -2.17
C PRO A 275 -17.25 -15.29 -1.78
N ILE A 276 -16.51 -16.00 -2.64
CA ILE A 276 -15.07 -16.21 -2.57
C ILE A 276 -14.46 -15.52 -3.78
N VAL A 277 -13.54 -14.60 -3.53
CA VAL A 277 -12.85 -13.85 -4.58
C VAL A 277 -11.35 -14.14 -4.49
N VAL A 278 -10.77 -14.64 -5.58
CA VAL A 278 -9.32 -14.77 -5.77
C VAL A 278 -8.87 -13.73 -6.78
N ASN A 279 -7.84 -12.98 -6.41
CA ASN A 279 -7.07 -12.16 -7.33
C ASN A 279 -5.76 -12.90 -7.65
N THR A 280 -5.55 -13.25 -8.91
CA THR A 280 -4.32 -13.91 -9.37
C THR A 280 -3.44 -12.90 -10.09
N THR A 281 -2.65 -12.13 -9.36
CA THR A 281 -1.54 -11.36 -9.95
C THR A 281 -0.29 -12.21 -9.91
N VAL A 282 0.42 -12.35 -11.05
CA VAL A 282 1.83 -12.78 -11.08
C VAL A 282 2.58 -11.87 -12.04
N PHE A 283 3.85 -11.66 -11.73
CA PHE A 283 4.70 -10.57 -12.18
C PHE A 283 5.23 -10.75 -13.59
N ALA A 284 5.30 -9.64 -14.33
CA ALA A 284 6.39 -9.44 -15.26
C ALA A 284 7.28 -8.36 -14.65
N GLN A 285 8.55 -8.67 -14.41
CA GLN A 285 9.55 -7.62 -14.26
C GLN A 285 9.64 -6.94 -15.62
N ALA A 286 9.10 -5.73 -15.79
CA ALA A 286 9.34 -4.97 -17.00
C ALA A 286 10.85 -4.82 -17.15
N VAL A 287 11.44 -5.50 -18.14
CA VAL A 287 12.82 -5.25 -18.53
C VAL A 287 12.73 -4.05 -19.45
N ILE A 288 12.90 -2.87 -18.86
CA ILE A 288 13.08 -1.66 -19.64
C ILE A 288 14.50 -1.74 -20.19
N ASP A 289 14.61 -1.79 -21.51
CA ASP A 289 15.90 -1.68 -22.18
C ASP A 289 16.51 -0.32 -21.80
N SER A 290 17.67 -0.37 -21.14
CA SER A 290 18.35 0.80 -20.60
C SER A 290 18.87 1.76 -21.69
N GLU A 291 18.98 1.31 -22.94
CA GLU A 291 19.43 2.13 -24.07
C GLU A 291 18.27 2.74 -24.86
N THR A 292 17.15 2.02 -25.00
CA THR A 292 16.04 2.44 -25.86
C THR A 292 14.82 2.98 -25.10
N GLY A 293 14.69 2.67 -23.81
CA GLY A 293 13.50 3.01 -23.02
C GLY A 293 12.24 2.24 -23.44
N GLU A 294 12.36 1.28 -24.37
CA GLU A 294 11.26 0.40 -24.73
C GLU A 294 11.04 -0.65 -23.64
N GLU A 295 9.78 -0.83 -23.27
CA GLU A 295 9.35 -1.95 -22.44
C GLU A 295 9.48 -3.22 -23.30
N THR A 296 10.60 -3.93 -23.15
CA THR A 296 10.62 -5.32 -23.63
C THR A 296 9.71 -6.08 -22.68
N THR A 297 8.52 -6.46 -23.15
CA THR A 297 7.70 -7.42 -22.42
C THR A 297 8.58 -8.67 -22.31
N PRO A 298 9.07 -9.08 -21.12
CA PRO A 298 9.53 -10.45 -21.00
C PRO A 298 8.36 -11.30 -21.48
N ALA A 299 8.61 -12.37 -22.24
CA ALA A 299 7.55 -13.31 -22.58
C ALA A 299 6.77 -13.59 -21.30
N ASP A 300 5.52 -13.14 -21.26
CA ASP A 300 4.71 -13.13 -20.04
C ASP A 300 4.85 -14.52 -19.42
N PRO A 301 5.49 -14.65 -18.23
CA PRO A 301 5.58 -15.95 -17.58
C PRO A 301 4.17 -16.52 -17.30
N LEU A 302 3.14 -15.66 -17.43
CA LEU A 302 1.72 -15.96 -17.40
C LEU A 302 0.96 -15.98 -18.75
N LEU A 303 1.59 -16.00 -19.93
CA LEU A 303 0.85 -16.06 -21.21
C LEU A 303 -0.04 -17.34 -21.31
N GLY A 304 0.19 -18.33 -20.44
CA GLY A 304 -0.67 -19.50 -20.24
C GLY A 304 -1.71 -19.42 -19.09
N TYR A 305 -1.79 -18.32 -18.34
CA TYR A 305 -2.45 -18.24 -17.03
C TYR A 305 -3.51 -17.12 -16.92
N ASN A 306 -3.69 -16.30 -17.95
CA ASN A 306 -4.90 -15.48 -18.14
C ASN A 306 -6.06 -16.32 -18.74
N GLY A 307 -6.24 -17.54 -18.22
CA GLY A 307 -7.31 -18.44 -18.64
C GLY A 307 -8.68 -17.86 -18.28
N SER A 308 -9.74 -18.30 -18.95
CA SER A 308 -11.10 -17.87 -18.62
C SER A 308 -11.60 -18.34 -17.24
N THR A 309 -10.86 -19.25 -16.58
CA THR A 309 -11.31 -19.97 -15.37
C THR A 309 -10.17 -20.36 -14.43
N ILE A 310 -10.49 -20.50 -13.15
CA ILE A 310 -9.64 -21.09 -12.10
C ILE A 310 -10.37 -22.24 -11.38
N GLU A 311 -9.64 -23.25 -10.89
CA GLU A 311 -10.21 -24.34 -10.09
C GLU A 311 -10.08 -24.02 -8.59
N TYR A 312 -11.19 -24.15 -7.87
CA TYR A 312 -11.26 -24.10 -6.41
C TYR A 312 -11.47 -25.51 -5.89
N ILE A 313 -10.69 -25.92 -4.89
CA ILE A 313 -10.87 -27.14 -4.12
C ILE A 313 -11.37 -26.73 -2.74
N ILE A 314 -12.61 -27.12 -2.42
CA ILE A 314 -13.29 -26.73 -1.19
C ILE A 314 -13.58 -27.97 -0.38
N THR A 315 -13.14 -27.98 0.88
CA THR A 315 -13.34 -29.08 1.81
C THR A 315 -14.15 -28.59 3.00
N LEU A 316 -15.27 -29.24 3.27
CA LEU A 316 -16.03 -29.05 4.52
C LEU A 316 -15.61 -30.11 5.53
N LYS A 317 -15.42 -29.71 6.79
CA LYS A 317 -15.37 -30.62 7.93
C LYS A 317 -16.74 -30.61 8.60
N ASN A 318 -17.31 -31.80 8.79
CA ASN A 318 -18.61 -32.00 9.44
C ASN A 318 -18.44 -32.22 10.94
N GLY A 319 -19.54 -32.10 11.69
CA GLY A 319 -19.54 -32.27 13.14
C GLY A 319 -19.16 -33.68 13.63
N ASP A 320 -19.21 -34.69 12.76
CA ASP A 320 -18.70 -36.05 13.01
C ASP A 320 -17.22 -36.23 12.56
N GLU A 321 -16.55 -35.13 12.25
CA GLU A 321 -15.21 -35.03 11.69
C GLU A 321 -15.02 -35.59 10.27
N SER A 322 -16.08 -36.05 9.61
CA SER A 322 -16.00 -36.44 8.20
C SER A 322 -15.67 -35.23 7.31
N LEU A 323 -14.97 -35.48 6.20
CA LEU A 323 -14.59 -34.46 5.23
C LEU A 323 -15.38 -34.64 3.92
N GLU A 324 -15.97 -33.56 3.41
CA GLU A 324 -16.57 -33.52 2.07
C GLU A 324 -15.79 -32.52 1.19
N THR A 325 -15.06 -33.02 0.20
CA THR A 325 -14.27 -32.20 -0.74
C THR A 325 -14.94 -32.12 -2.10
N LYS A 326 -15.08 -30.91 -2.65
CA LYS A 326 -15.62 -30.65 -3.99
C LYS A 326 -14.75 -29.67 -4.77
N LYS A 327 -14.75 -29.85 -6.09
CA LYS A 327 -14.08 -28.97 -7.05
C LYS A 327 -15.11 -28.05 -7.69
N PHE A 328 -14.74 -26.77 -7.80
CA PHE A 328 -15.55 -25.75 -8.44
C PHE A 328 -14.69 -25.01 -9.46
N VAL A 329 -15.31 -24.60 -10.56
CA VAL A 329 -14.64 -23.78 -11.57
C VAL A 329 -15.24 -22.39 -11.49
N ALA A 330 -14.42 -21.41 -11.13
CA ALA A 330 -14.85 -20.01 -11.15
C ALA A 330 -14.51 -19.38 -12.49
N LYS A 331 -15.40 -18.49 -12.93
CA LYS A 331 -15.17 -17.69 -14.13
C LYS A 331 -14.47 -16.39 -13.76
N LYS A 332 -13.62 -15.95 -14.66
CA LYS A 332 -13.02 -14.63 -14.63
C LYS A 332 -14.12 -13.57 -14.67
N THR A 333 -14.11 -12.64 -13.71
CA THR A 333 -15.07 -11.53 -13.62
C THR A 333 -14.47 -10.19 -14.00
N ALA A 334 -13.15 -10.06 -13.88
CA ALA A 334 -12.34 -8.95 -14.38
C ALA A 334 -10.94 -9.48 -14.66
N ASP A 335 -10.08 -8.67 -15.28
CA ASP A 335 -8.66 -9.05 -15.45
C ASP A 335 -8.06 -9.49 -14.11
N TYR A 336 -7.49 -10.69 -14.12
CA TYR A 336 -6.85 -11.31 -12.96
C TYR A 336 -7.76 -11.52 -11.73
N THR A 337 -9.09 -11.41 -11.87
CA THR A 337 -10.06 -11.57 -10.78
C THR A 337 -11.02 -12.72 -11.09
N TYR A 338 -11.18 -13.65 -10.14
CA TYR A 338 -12.08 -14.80 -10.25
C TYR A 338 -13.01 -14.87 -9.05
N THR A 339 -14.31 -14.94 -9.31
CA THR A 339 -15.33 -14.99 -8.25
C THR A 339 -16.06 -16.33 -8.28
N LEU A 340 -16.11 -17.00 -7.13
CA LEU A 340 -16.96 -18.17 -6.87
C LEU A 340 -18.04 -17.79 -5.85
N VAL A 341 -19.29 -18.14 -6.12
CA VAL A 341 -20.38 -18.00 -5.15
C VAL A 341 -20.75 -19.38 -4.63
N LEU A 342 -20.56 -19.59 -3.34
CA LEU A 342 -20.98 -20.79 -2.65
C LEU A 342 -22.29 -20.59 -1.90
N LEU A 343 -23.11 -21.64 -1.89
CA LEU A 343 -24.24 -21.82 -1.02
C LEU A 343 -24.15 -23.24 -0.44
N PRO A 344 -23.47 -23.42 0.71
CA PRO A 344 -23.05 -24.73 1.21
C PRO A 344 -24.18 -25.76 1.26
N VAL A 345 -25.34 -25.42 1.84
CA VAL A 345 -26.52 -26.32 1.94
C VAL A 345 -27.04 -26.87 0.62
N ARG A 346 -26.79 -26.19 -0.50
CA ARG A 346 -27.22 -26.66 -1.83
C ARG A 346 -26.14 -27.42 -2.58
N GLN A 347 -24.88 -27.22 -2.20
CA GLN A 347 -23.74 -27.69 -2.96
C GLN A 347 -23.01 -28.84 -2.26
N PHE A 348 -23.25 -29.06 -0.97
CA PHE A 348 -22.65 -30.13 -0.17
C PHE A 348 -23.75 -30.93 0.52
N ALA A 349 -23.57 -32.25 0.59
CA ALA A 349 -24.57 -33.15 1.16
C ALA A 349 -24.65 -33.00 2.69
N ALA A 350 -23.51 -32.72 3.33
CA ALA A 350 -23.40 -32.63 4.78
C ALA A 350 -23.26 -31.19 5.32
N ALA A 351 -23.50 -30.17 4.47
CA ALA A 351 -23.29 -28.77 4.86
C ALA A 351 -24.10 -28.32 6.08
N ALA A 352 -25.28 -28.91 6.33
CA ALA A 352 -26.10 -28.58 7.50
C ALA A 352 -25.39 -28.92 8.84
N ASP A 353 -24.47 -29.87 8.83
CA ASP A 353 -23.68 -30.30 9.99
C ASP A 353 -22.23 -29.83 9.92
N ALA A 354 -21.86 -28.99 8.95
CA ALA A 354 -20.51 -28.49 8.78
C ALA A 354 -20.08 -27.63 10.00
N THR A 355 -18.84 -27.81 10.44
CA THR A 355 -18.21 -27.00 11.49
C THR A 355 -17.14 -26.08 10.92
N ASP A 356 -16.44 -26.51 9.86
CA ASP A 356 -15.36 -25.76 9.25
C ASP A 356 -15.38 -25.87 7.71
N ILE A 357 -14.85 -24.86 7.06
CA ILE A 357 -14.57 -24.84 5.62
C ILE A 357 -13.09 -24.55 5.40
N GLU A 358 -12.53 -25.27 4.44
CA GLU A 358 -11.20 -25.05 3.92
C GLU A 358 -11.30 -24.78 2.41
N VAL A 359 -10.66 -23.70 1.94
CA VAL A 359 -10.63 -23.34 0.52
C VAL A 359 -9.18 -23.28 0.05
N ARG A 360 -8.89 -24.04 -1.00
CA ARG A 360 -7.67 -24.00 -1.79
C ARG A 360 -8.02 -23.66 -3.23
N PHE A 361 -7.07 -23.10 -3.96
CA PHE A 361 -7.24 -22.87 -5.39
C PHE A 361 -6.01 -23.33 -6.15
N SER A 362 -6.23 -23.72 -7.40
CA SER A 362 -5.16 -24.05 -8.34
C SER A 362 -5.43 -23.45 -9.72
N SER A 363 -4.36 -23.00 -10.36
CA SER A 363 -4.37 -22.49 -11.73
C SER A 363 -3.14 -23.01 -12.46
N GLY A 364 -3.32 -23.98 -13.37
CA GLY A 364 -2.21 -24.63 -14.06
C GLY A 364 -1.26 -25.32 -13.08
N ASN A 365 0.00 -24.87 -13.03
CA ASN A 365 1.03 -25.41 -12.12
C ASN A 365 1.09 -24.68 -10.77
N MET A 366 0.25 -23.67 -10.52
CA MET A 366 0.16 -23.00 -9.22
C MET A 366 -0.84 -23.72 -8.33
N GLU A 367 -0.39 -24.13 -7.15
CA GLU A 367 -1.25 -24.48 -6.01
C GLU A 367 -1.16 -23.35 -4.98
N SER A 368 -2.29 -22.94 -4.42
CA SER A 368 -2.30 -21.94 -3.34
C SER A 368 -1.54 -22.47 -2.12
N GLU A 369 -0.42 -21.84 -1.76
CA GLU A 369 0.26 -22.12 -0.47
C GLU A 369 -0.61 -21.70 0.72
N THR A 370 -1.50 -20.72 0.51
CA THR A 370 -2.42 -20.24 1.55
C THR A 370 -3.75 -20.98 1.48
N VAL A 371 -4.14 -21.54 2.61
CA VAL A 371 -5.39 -22.24 2.83
C VAL A 371 -6.34 -21.31 3.59
N LEU A 372 -7.48 -20.96 3.00
CA LEU A 372 -8.49 -20.21 3.75
C LEU A 372 -9.25 -21.13 4.67
N LYS A 373 -9.48 -20.68 5.91
CA LYS A 373 -10.26 -21.40 6.91
C LYS A 373 -11.37 -20.52 7.45
N GLY A 374 -12.55 -21.09 7.65
CA GLY A 374 -13.68 -20.45 8.32
C GLY A 374 -14.48 -21.48 9.10
N SER A 375 -15.30 -21.03 10.04
CA SER A 375 -16.12 -21.92 10.88
C SER A 375 -17.60 -21.56 10.77
N PHE A 376 -18.45 -22.58 10.77
CA PHE A 376 -19.89 -22.43 10.76
C PHE A 376 -20.42 -22.19 12.17
N ILE A 377 -21.35 -21.25 12.31
CA ILE A 377 -22.16 -21.13 13.53
C ILE A 377 -23.41 -21.99 13.34
N LYS A 378 -23.68 -22.84 14.34
CA LYS A 378 -24.91 -23.64 14.41
C LYS A 378 -26.13 -22.81 14.77
#